data_AF-A0A183V473-F1
#
_entry.id   AF-A0A183V473-F1
#
_cell.length_a   1.000
_cell.length_b   1.000
_cell.length_c   1.000
_cell.angle_alpha   90.00
_cell.angle_beta   90.00
_cell.angle_gamma   90.00
#
_symmetry.space_group_name_H-M   'P 1'
#
loop_
_entity.id
_entity.type
_entity.pdbx_description
1 polymer ?
#
loop_
_entity_poly.entity_id
_entity_poly.type
_entity_poly.pdbx_seq_one_letter_code
_entity_poly.pdbx_strand_id
1 'polypeptide(L)'
;MEIDGGPSFDGTNMLAFVDALFAQNVDEYSNHPENLMKDVKERCSPYFKNCKSLNARGCIADHGELVRMRCMIQDVKGAEIFLASGIADADEQNATERPVCGILRDTITCSSVKEVVAMRTRYNYTVVPVPGATDWFIELFHGPSSALGKARFMTSGSDGNSGNASSLSSPASSLKSFAVKAKFFCESAEDLLPNHIFDLYGVMDKTAIIHTDDHDAFGEMLLVELPRVHVIQFEAVEHHDFIALASPEVQVIELAASMLSDEMFIPVMDHERDVLKQGPLQLTNGTLLILDETELSSGVMRLAGNAEKNIAALRCIVSSQKVDYDYVFYQLPLHCDINVLILSRHPSVIIEVPFTVALPPQFTDGLDPTVEMIRSAQGQMDCRRHALLTSRKAVKDVEITDSINKVIEDGFMRMRESSSREDAGAQLHRLLTISRLLAAIDRKKEVDEECWNKARTMEVKRRVGLAELLR
;
A
#
# COMPACT_ATOMS: atom_id res chain seq x y z
N MET A 1 -1.62 41.36 -10.81
CA MET A 1 -0.54 41.35 -11.83
C MET A 1 -0.98 40.35 -12.87
N GLU A 2 -1.18 40.83 -14.09
CA GLU A 2 -1.63 40.05 -15.24
C GLU A 2 -0.61 38.94 -15.53
N ILE A 3 -1.07 37.70 -15.60
CA ILE A 3 -0.25 36.55 -15.99
C ILE A 3 -0.15 36.64 -17.51
N ASP A 4 0.95 37.22 -17.98
CA ASP A 4 1.25 37.39 -19.39
C ASP A 4 1.39 36.03 -20.11
N GLY A 5 1.01 35.99 -21.38
CA GLY A 5 0.70 34.80 -22.17
C GLY A 5 1.87 33.85 -22.45
N GLY A 6 2.28 33.06 -21.46
CA GLY A 6 3.18 31.92 -21.66
C GLY A 6 2.52 30.76 -22.42
N PRO A 7 3.25 29.68 -22.75
CA PRO A 7 2.74 28.57 -23.54
C PRO A 7 1.58 27.91 -22.79
N SER A 8 0.47 27.63 -23.47
CA SER A 8 -0.59 26.79 -22.91
C SER A 8 -0.21 25.32 -23.10
N PHE A 9 -0.23 24.53 -22.03
CA PHE A 9 -0.02 23.09 -22.15
C PHE A 9 -1.16 22.46 -22.96
N ASP A 10 -0.80 21.78 -24.05
CA ASP A 10 -1.71 21.18 -25.03
C ASP A 10 -2.05 19.71 -24.72
N GLY A 11 -1.40 19.12 -23.71
CA GLY A 11 -1.61 17.72 -23.31
C GLY A 11 -0.67 16.71 -23.97
N THR A 12 0.20 17.12 -24.91
CA THR A 12 0.88 16.17 -25.81
C THR A 12 2.30 15.82 -25.37
N ASN A 13 3.11 16.81 -24.96
CA ASN A 13 4.49 16.57 -24.53
C ASN A 13 4.91 17.54 -23.42
N MET A 14 5.05 17.03 -22.20
CA MET A 14 5.43 17.81 -21.02
C MET A 14 6.85 18.35 -21.10
N LEU A 15 7.78 17.62 -21.73
CA LEU A 15 9.19 18.04 -21.80
C LEU A 15 9.35 19.26 -22.71
N ALA A 16 8.70 19.24 -23.88
CA ALA A 16 8.68 20.38 -24.79
C ALA A 16 8.01 21.61 -24.16
N PHE A 17 6.94 21.39 -23.39
CA PHE A 17 6.27 22.45 -22.62
C PHE A 17 7.19 23.05 -21.56
N VAL A 18 7.90 22.22 -20.79
CA VAL A 18 8.88 22.68 -19.79
C VAL A 18 10.03 23.45 -20.44
N ASP A 19 10.52 23.00 -21.59
CA ASP A 19 11.58 23.70 -22.35
C ASP A 19 11.10 25.07 -22.85
N ALA A 20 9.89 25.15 -23.39
CA ALA A 20 9.30 26.40 -23.85
C ALA A 20 9.05 27.39 -22.70
N LEU A 21 8.63 26.90 -21.53
CA LEU A 21 8.43 27.71 -20.34
C LEU A 21 9.78 28.21 -19.80
N PHE A 22 10.77 27.31 -19.69
CA PHE A 22 12.11 27.65 -19.22
C PHE A 22 12.78 28.71 -20.09
N ALA A 23 12.62 28.61 -21.42
CA ALA A 23 13.19 29.58 -22.36
C ALA A 23 12.64 31.01 -22.22
N GLN A 24 11.49 31.21 -21.55
CA GLN A 24 10.91 32.55 -21.33
C GLN A 24 11.63 33.31 -20.23
N ASN A 25 12.05 32.63 -19.16
CA ASN A 25 12.65 33.22 -17.97
C ASN A 25 13.87 32.40 -17.48
N VAL A 26 14.86 32.22 -18.37
CA VAL A 26 16.05 31.38 -18.12
C VAL A 26 16.80 31.78 -16.85
N ASP A 27 17.03 33.07 -16.64
CA ASP A 27 17.79 33.58 -15.50
C ASP A 27 17.05 33.35 -14.18
N GLU A 28 15.74 33.58 -14.15
CA GLU A 28 14.93 33.38 -12.94
C GLU A 28 14.85 31.90 -12.59
N TYR A 29 14.50 31.04 -13.56
CA TYR A 29 14.32 29.62 -13.32
C TYR A 29 15.63 28.87 -13.06
N SER A 30 16.77 29.36 -13.56
CA SER A 30 18.08 28.79 -13.23
C SER A 30 18.49 29.08 -11.77
N ASN A 31 18.18 30.29 -11.28
CA ASN A 31 18.47 30.67 -9.90
C ASN A 31 17.47 30.06 -8.91
N HIS A 32 16.18 30.06 -9.28
CA HIS A 32 15.06 29.60 -8.47
C HIS A 32 14.22 28.55 -9.22
N PRO A 33 14.72 27.31 -9.35
CA PRO A 33 14.01 26.25 -10.07
C PRO A 33 12.68 25.84 -9.40
N GLU A 34 12.50 26.16 -8.11
CA GLU A 34 11.24 26.03 -7.39
C GLU A 34 10.10 26.82 -8.07
N ASN A 35 10.41 28.00 -8.63
CA ASN A 35 9.44 28.83 -9.34
C ASN A 35 8.99 28.15 -10.64
N LEU A 36 9.91 27.51 -11.37
CA LEU A 36 9.55 26.73 -12.56
C LEU A 36 8.62 25.58 -12.19
N MET A 37 8.94 24.83 -11.11
CA MET A 37 8.09 23.73 -10.66
C MET A 37 6.70 24.21 -10.24
N LYS A 38 6.61 25.36 -9.58
CA LYS A 38 5.35 26.00 -9.20
C LYS A 38 4.52 26.38 -10.43
N ASP A 39 5.13 26.99 -11.44
CA ASP A 39 4.44 27.39 -12.67
C ASP A 39 3.98 26.17 -13.48
N VAL A 40 4.81 25.12 -13.57
CA VAL A 40 4.45 23.84 -14.18
C VAL A 40 3.25 23.23 -13.46
N LYS A 41 3.28 23.20 -12.12
CA LYS A 41 2.18 22.67 -11.31
C LYS A 41 0.88 23.45 -11.52
N GLU A 42 0.92 24.78 -11.49
CA GLU A 42 -0.28 25.61 -11.69
C GLU A 42 -0.89 25.40 -13.08
N ARG A 43 -0.06 25.33 -14.13
CA ARG A 43 -0.51 25.13 -15.51
C ARG A 43 -0.98 23.70 -15.81
N CYS A 44 -0.45 22.69 -15.11
CA CYS A 44 -0.81 21.27 -15.32
C CYS A 44 -1.93 20.76 -14.42
N SER A 45 -2.23 21.47 -13.32
CA SER A 45 -3.28 21.09 -12.36
C SER A 45 -4.63 20.69 -12.99
N PRO A 46 -5.15 21.40 -14.03
CA PRO A 46 -6.41 21.00 -14.68
C PRO A 46 -6.36 19.62 -15.37
N TYR A 47 -5.17 19.16 -15.77
CA TYR A 47 -4.97 17.93 -16.53
C TYR A 47 -4.69 16.70 -15.65
N PHE A 48 -4.31 16.90 -14.38
CA PHE A 48 -3.95 15.82 -13.45
C PHE A 48 -5.06 14.76 -13.27
N LYS A 49 -6.34 15.15 -13.32
CA LYS A 49 -7.45 14.19 -13.16
C LYS A 49 -7.74 13.37 -14.42
N ASN A 50 -7.35 13.86 -15.60
CA ASN A 50 -7.67 13.24 -16.88
C ASN A 50 -6.47 12.54 -17.53
N CYS A 51 -5.28 12.64 -16.94
CA CYS A 51 -4.08 12.01 -17.47
C CYS A 51 -4.10 10.48 -17.27
N LYS A 52 -3.27 9.79 -18.07
CA LYS A 52 -3.17 8.33 -18.08
C LYS A 52 -2.81 7.82 -16.69
N SER A 53 -3.52 6.82 -16.22
CA SER A 53 -3.21 6.23 -14.93
C SER A 53 -2.42 4.94 -15.07
N LEU A 54 -1.26 4.91 -14.42
CA LEU A 54 -0.39 3.74 -14.40
C LEU A 54 -1.03 2.54 -13.68
N ASN A 55 -2.01 2.77 -12.81
CA ASN A 55 -2.77 1.69 -12.18
C ASN A 55 -3.70 0.94 -13.15
N ALA A 56 -4.02 1.51 -14.31
CA ALA A 56 -4.91 0.88 -15.28
C ALA A 56 -4.21 -0.30 -15.97
N ARG A 57 -4.91 -1.43 -16.12
CA ARG A 57 -4.35 -2.64 -16.75
C ARG A 57 -3.92 -2.34 -18.19
N GLY A 58 -2.67 -2.66 -18.51
CA GLY A 58 -2.11 -2.45 -19.84
C GLY A 58 -1.86 -0.98 -20.21
N CYS A 59 -1.87 -0.06 -19.24
CA CYS A 59 -1.49 1.32 -19.50
C CYS A 59 -0.03 1.39 -19.97
N ILE A 60 0.17 1.92 -21.18
CA ILE A 60 1.48 2.25 -21.73
C ILE A 60 1.51 3.77 -21.87
N ALA A 61 2.38 4.41 -21.07
CA ALA A 61 2.67 5.82 -21.17
C ALA A 61 3.96 6.03 -21.96
N ASP A 62 4.01 7.03 -22.83
CA ASP A 62 5.17 7.36 -23.64
C ASP A 62 6.08 8.38 -22.94
N HIS A 63 7.32 8.50 -23.42
CA HIS A 63 8.28 9.44 -22.86
C HIS A 63 7.75 10.88 -22.98
N GLY A 64 7.76 11.62 -21.87
CA GLY A 64 7.25 12.98 -21.81
C GLY A 64 5.73 13.09 -21.65
N GLU A 65 5.00 11.97 -21.51
CA GLU A 65 3.57 12.01 -21.21
C GLU A 65 3.31 12.28 -19.74
N LEU A 66 2.24 13.04 -19.47
CA LEU A 66 1.71 13.25 -18.13
C LEU A 66 0.97 11.99 -17.67
N VAL A 67 1.34 11.49 -16.49
CA VAL A 67 0.80 10.29 -15.88
C VAL A 67 0.38 10.53 -14.44
N ARG A 68 -0.50 9.66 -13.94
CA ARG A 68 -0.90 9.60 -12.54
C ARG A 68 -0.83 8.18 -11.99
N MET A 69 -0.53 8.06 -10.71
CA MET A 69 -0.48 6.77 -10.04
C MET A 69 -0.87 6.90 -8.58
N ARG A 70 -1.79 6.05 -8.14
CA ARG A 70 -1.99 5.78 -6.72
C ARG A 70 -1.05 4.67 -6.30
N CYS A 71 -0.11 4.97 -5.41
CA CYS A 71 0.96 4.04 -5.06
C CYS A 71 1.31 4.06 -3.58
N MET A 72 1.97 3.00 -3.15
CA MET A 72 2.63 2.90 -1.86
C MET A 72 4.15 3.06 -2.07
N ILE A 73 4.82 3.77 -1.17
CA ILE A 73 6.29 3.80 -1.13
C ILE A 73 6.80 2.45 -0.65
N GLN A 74 7.57 1.79 -1.52
CA GLN A 74 8.16 0.50 -1.26
C GLN A 74 9.56 0.64 -0.64
N ASP A 75 10.39 1.51 -1.20
CA ASP A 75 11.80 1.67 -0.81
C ASP A 75 12.26 3.12 -0.97
N VAL A 76 13.12 3.59 -0.08
CA VAL A 76 13.72 4.92 -0.10
C VAL A 76 15.14 4.79 -0.64
N LYS A 77 15.39 5.29 -1.86
CA LYS A 77 16.73 5.23 -2.49
C LYS A 77 17.63 6.40 -2.09
N GLY A 78 17.06 7.45 -1.50
CA GLY A 78 17.78 8.64 -1.06
C GLY A 78 17.90 9.71 -2.13
N ALA A 79 18.82 10.65 -1.91
CA ALA A 79 18.99 11.83 -2.74
C ALA A 79 20.01 11.62 -3.87
N GLU A 80 19.74 12.16 -5.05
CA GLU A 80 20.69 12.27 -6.16
C GLU A 80 20.86 13.74 -6.59
N ILE A 81 22.07 14.08 -7.05
CA ILE A 81 22.36 15.40 -7.61
C ILE A 81 22.23 15.30 -9.13
N PHE A 82 21.53 16.25 -9.73
CA PHE A 82 21.33 16.32 -11.18
C PHE A 82 21.54 17.74 -11.71
N LEU A 83 21.78 17.84 -13.01
CA LEU A 83 21.92 19.10 -13.72
C LEU A 83 20.53 19.70 -13.97
N ALA A 84 20.21 20.79 -13.28
CA ALA A 84 18.92 21.46 -13.38
C ALA A 84 18.86 22.42 -14.57
N SER A 85 19.91 23.20 -14.79
CA SER A 85 20.07 24.02 -15.99
C SER A 85 21.52 24.18 -16.43
N GLY A 86 21.70 24.44 -17.72
CA GLY A 86 23.00 24.64 -18.33
C GLY A 86 22.90 25.34 -19.68
N ILE A 87 24.05 25.47 -20.33
CA ILE A 87 24.16 25.99 -21.70
C ILE A 87 24.76 24.89 -22.57
N ALA A 88 24.10 24.57 -23.68
CA ALA A 88 24.53 23.57 -24.65
C ALA A 88 24.74 24.19 -26.03
N ASP A 89 25.53 23.50 -26.86
CA ASP A 89 25.67 23.84 -28.27
C ASP A 89 24.39 23.47 -29.05
N ALA A 90 23.98 24.32 -30.00
CA ALA A 90 22.79 24.06 -30.81
C ALA A 90 23.03 23.08 -31.96
N ASP A 91 24.25 22.90 -32.47
CA ASP A 91 24.65 21.87 -33.45
C ASP A 91 26.16 22.00 -33.72
N GLU A 92 26.83 20.92 -34.18
CA GLU A 92 28.27 20.92 -34.53
C GLU A 92 28.66 21.94 -35.64
N GLN A 93 27.68 22.54 -36.32
CA GLN A 93 27.88 23.43 -37.48
C GLN A 93 27.41 24.88 -37.27
N ASN A 94 26.62 25.17 -36.22
CA ASN A 94 26.18 26.53 -35.89
C ASN A 94 26.36 26.75 -34.39
N ALA A 95 27.40 27.51 -34.03
CA ALA A 95 27.78 27.85 -32.66
C ALA A 95 26.83 28.89 -32.02
N THR A 96 25.54 28.61 -32.00
CA THR A 96 24.57 29.36 -31.20
C THR A 96 24.36 28.61 -29.90
N GLU A 97 24.76 29.23 -28.78
CA GLU A 97 24.54 28.70 -27.44
C GLU A 97 23.05 28.72 -27.12
N ARG A 98 22.53 27.61 -26.58
CA ARG A 98 21.14 27.51 -26.15
C ARG A 98 21.06 27.11 -24.67
N PRO A 99 20.19 27.77 -23.89
CA PRO A 99 19.90 27.34 -22.53
C PRO A 99 19.16 26.00 -22.57
N VAL A 100 19.51 25.09 -21.66
CA VAL A 100 18.91 23.76 -21.54
C VAL A 100 18.40 23.53 -20.13
N CYS A 101 17.28 22.81 -20.02
CA CYS A 101 16.61 22.48 -18.77
C CYS A 101 16.69 20.96 -18.52
N GLY A 102 17.17 20.57 -17.34
CA GLY A 102 17.18 19.17 -16.87
C GLY A 102 16.08 18.85 -15.87
N ILE A 103 15.15 19.78 -15.61
CA ILE A 103 14.04 19.56 -14.69
C ILE A 103 13.02 18.62 -15.35
N LEU A 104 12.48 17.68 -14.55
CA LEU A 104 11.54 16.61 -14.95
C LEU A 104 12.08 15.62 -16.01
N ARG A 105 13.41 15.46 -16.11
CA ARG A 105 14.06 14.48 -16.98
C ARG A 105 15.36 13.95 -16.39
N ASP A 106 15.80 12.78 -16.84
CA ASP A 106 17.09 12.20 -16.45
C ASP A 106 18.23 12.60 -17.38
N THR A 107 17.92 12.81 -18.66
CA THR A 107 18.91 13.17 -19.67
C THR A 107 18.46 14.41 -20.41
N ILE A 108 19.40 15.32 -20.67
CA ILE A 108 19.17 16.48 -21.52
C ILE A 108 19.51 16.06 -22.94
N THR A 109 18.59 16.30 -23.87
CA THR A 109 18.79 16.03 -25.30
C THR A 109 19.71 17.10 -25.93
N CYS A 110 21.01 17.01 -25.65
CA CYS A 110 22.05 17.82 -26.29
C CYS A 110 23.32 17.00 -26.54
N SER A 111 24.12 17.43 -27.53
CA SER A 111 25.39 16.79 -27.89
C SER A 111 26.47 16.99 -26.82
N SER A 112 26.56 18.19 -26.27
CA SER A 112 27.46 18.52 -25.16
C SER A 112 26.94 19.72 -24.37
N VAL A 113 26.96 19.60 -23.05
CA VAL A 113 26.77 20.74 -22.15
C VAL A 113 28.11 21.45 -22.00
N LYS A 114 28.17 22.73 -22.37
CA LYS A 114 29.36 23.57 -22.24
C LYS A 114 29.53 24.11 -20.83
N GLU A 115 28.44 24.59 -20.25
CA GLU A 115 28.43 25.22 -18.95
C GLU A 115 27.28 24.69 -18.11
N VAL A 116 27.61 24.31 -16.88
CA VAL A 116 26.63 23.93 -15.86
C VAL A 116 26.27 25.18 -15.07
N VAL A 117 25.03 25.64 -15.22
CA VAL A 117 24.54 26.85 -14.54
C VAL A 117 24.03 26.49 -13.15
N ALA A 118 23.25 25.41 -13.04
CA ALA A 118 22.69 24.98 -11.77
C ALA A 118 22.65 23.45 -11.63
N MET A 119 23.15 22.97 -10.49
CA MET A 119 22.93 21.60 -10.01
C MET A 119 21.92 21.64 -8.86
N ARG A 120 21.06 20.63 -8.77
CA ARG A 120 20.07 20.48 -7.69
C ARG A 120 19.99 19.05 -7.21
N THR A 121 19.39 18.89 -6.04
CA THR A 121 19.13 17.59 -5.42
C THR A 121 17.68 17.18 -5.71
N ARG A 122 17.45 15.89 -5.96
CA ARG A 122 16.12 15.29 -6.02
C ARG A 122 16.11 13.96 -5.27
N TYR A 123 14.97 13.59 -4.72
CA TYR A 123 14.81 12.40 -3.89
C TYR A 123 14.20 11.26 -4.70
N ASN A 124 14.77 10.07 -4.59
CA ASN A 124 14.35 8.87 -5.33
C ASN A 124 13.64 7.88 -4.42
N TYR A 125 12.49 7.39 -4.88
CA TYR A 125 11.71 6.36 -4.21
C TYR A 125 11.33 5.27 -5.20
N THR A 126 11.29 4.03 -4.73
CA THR A 126 10.62 2.95 -5.45
C THR A 126 9.18 2.91 -4.98
N VAL A 127 8.23 3.04 -5.90
CA VAL A 127 6.80 3.01 -5.61
C VAL A 127 6.12 1.86 -6.35
N VAL A 128 5.13 1.26 -5.71
CA VAL A 128 4.36 0.14 -6.26
C VAL A 128 2.86 0.44 -6.19
N PRO A 129 2.04 -0.17 -7.05
CA PRO A 129 0.59 -0.19 -6.84
C PRO A 129 0.29 -0.65 -5.42
N VAL A 130 -0.72 -0.06 -4.79
CA VAL A 130 -1.10 -0.38 -3.41
C VAL A 130 -1.37 -1.89 -3.28
N PRO A 131 -0.62 -2.63 -2.46
CA PRO A 131 -0.78 -4.09 -2.33
C PRO A 131 -2.18 -4.43 -1.79
N GLY A 132 -2.82 -5.46 -2.34
CA GLY A 132 -4.18 -5.85 -1.92
C GLY A 132 -5.28 -4.85 -2.29
N ALA A 133 -4.97 -3.83 -3.11
CA ALA A 133 -5.97 -2.88 -3.60
C ALA A 133 -7.03 -3.56 -4.46
N THR A 134 -8.29 -3.20 -4.21
CA THR A 134 -9.46 -3.69 -4.95
C THR A 134 -9.69 -2.88 -6.23
N ASP A 135 -10.31 -3.47 -7.26
CA ASP A 135 -10.50 -2.80 -8.56
C ASP A 135 -11.25 -1.46 -8.44
N TRP A 136 -12.29 -1.38 -7.59
CA TRP A 136 -13.06 -0.16 -7.39
C TRP A 136 -12.26 0.96 -6.67
N PHE A 137 -11.29 0.62 -5.81
CA PHE A 137 -10.40 1.58 -5.14
C PHE A 137 -9.50 2.31 -6.15
N ILE A 138 -9.10 1.57 -7.20
CA ILE A 138 -8.37 2.10 -8.35
C ILE A 138 -9.32 2.87 -9.29
N GLU A 139 -10.55 2.40 -9.52
CA GLU A 139 -11.54 3.12 -10.34
C GLU A 139 -11.97 4.46 -9.75
N LEU A 140 -12.04 4.58 -8.42
CA LEU A 140 -12.36 5.84 -7.75
C LEU A 140 -11.26 6.89 -7.97
N PHE A 141 -10.00 6.45 -8.01
CA PHE A 141 -8.89 7.29 -8.43
C PHE A 141 -9.06 7.71 -9.90
N HIS A 142 -9.55 6.84 -10.77
CA HIS A 142 -9.79 7.17 -12.17
C HIS A 142 -10.92 8.18 -12.41
N GLY A 143 -11.90 8.27 -11.50
CA GLY A 143 -13.10 9.10 -11.64
C GLY A 143 -14.15 8.47 -12.57
N PRO A 144 -15.41 8.93 -12.53
CA PRO A 144 -16.53 8.29 -13.25
C PRO A 144 -16.45 8.33 -14.80
N SER A 145 -15.42 8.93 -15.39
CA SER A 145 -15.28 9.10 -16.85
C SER A 145 -14.22 8.24 -17.52
N SER A 146 -13.50 7.35 -16.83
CA SER A 146 -12.56 6.43 -17.49
C SER A 146 -13.15 5.05 -17.79
N ALA A 147 -14.44 5.00 -18.14
CA ALA A 147 -15.11 3.80 -18.64
C ALA A 147 -14.77 3.49 -20.12
N LEU A 148 -13.58 3.86 -20.59
CA LEU A 148 -13.07 3.43 -21.90
C LEU A 148 -12.36 2.07 -21.76
N GLY A 149 -13.13 1.10 -21.29
CA GLY A 149 -12.69 -0.25 -20.99
C GLY A 149 -13.85 -1.18 -20.63
N LYS A 150 -15.10 -0.83 -20.98
CA LYS A 150 -16.19 -1.80 -20.98
C LYS A 150 -15.96 -2.78 -22.14
N ALA A 151 -15.11 -3.78 -21.92
CA ALA A 151 -15.27 -5.05 -22.62
C ALA A 151 -16.67 -5.57 -22.24
N ARG A 152 -17.63 -5.28 -23.13
CA ARG A 152 -19.00 -5.78 -23.07
C ARG A 152 -18.96 -7.28 -22.82
N PHE A 153 -19.43 -7.69 -21.65
CA PHE A 153 -20.03 -9.01 -21.48
C PHE A 153 -21.29 -9.04 -22.35
N MET A 154 -21.11 -9.33 -23.64
CA MET A 154 -22.20 -9.69 -24.54
C MET A 154 -22.27 -11.20 -24.56
N THR A 155 -23.20 -11.74 -23.78
CA THR A 155 -23.73 -13.09 -23.95
C THR A 155 -24.37 -13.16 -25.34
N SER A 156 -23.63 -13.67 -26.32
CA SER A 156 -24.24 -14.21 -27.53
C SER A 156 -24.17 -15.73 -27.42
N GLY A 157 -25.34 -16.34 -27.27
CA GLY A 157 -25.50 -17.78 -27.30
C GLY A 157 -25.27 -18.31 -28.72
N SER A 158 -24.54 -19.41 -28.80
CA SER A 158 -24.57 -20.37 -29.90
C SER A 158 -23.96 -21.67 -29.39
N ASP A 159 -24.67 -22.76 -29.66
CA ASP A 159 -24.54 -24.08 -29.07
C ASP A 159 -23.25 -24.85 -29.39
N GLY A 160 -22.88 -25.73 -28.44
CA GLY A 160 -22.31 -27.06 -28.70
C GLY A 160 -20.78 -27.16 -28.85
N ASN A 161 -20.09 -27.66 -27.83
CA ASN A 161 -19.59 -29.05 -27.79
C ASN A 161 -18.66 -29.30 -26.58
N SER A 162 -18.69 -30.53 -26.08
CA SER A 162 -18.04 -31.07 -24.88
C SER A 162 -16.50 -31.00 -24.83
N GLY A 163 -15.92 -30.81 -23.64
CA GLY A 163 -14.54 -31.24 -23.34
C GLY A 163 -13.90 -30.61 -22.10
N ASN A 164 -13.83 -31.39 -21.01
CA ASN A 164 -12.89 -31.34 -19.88
C ASN A 164 -12.84 -30.09 -18.98
N ALA A 165 -13.47 -30.21 -17.81
CA ALA A 165 -13.30 -29.33 -16.66
C ALA A 165 -12.10 -29.77 -15.80
N SER A 166 -11.09 -28.92 -15.71
CA SER A 166 -10.10 -28.90 -14.62
C SER A 166 -9.49 -27.51 -14.54
N SER A 167 -9.26 -27.03 -13.31
CA SER A 167 -8.77 -25.72 -12.86
C SER A 167 -9.77 -24.56 -12.91
N LEU A 168 -10.59 -24.45 -11.85
CA LEU A 168 -10.98 -23.14 -11.33
C LEU A 168 -9.71 -22.48 -10.78
N SER A 169 -9.05 -21.64 -11.58
CA SER A 169 -8.10 -20.67 -11.06
C SER A 169 -8.89 -19.51 -10.45
N SER A 170 -8.69 -19.29 -9.15
CA SER A 170 -9.19 -18.17 -8.37
C SER A 170 -8.92 -16.84 -9.10
N PRO A 171 -9.84 -15.85 -9.11
CA PRO A 171 -9.65 -14.59 -9.84
C PRO A 171 -8.69 -13.59 -9.18
N ALA A 172 -7.92 -13.99 -8.18
CA ALA A 172 -7.10 -13.09 -7.37
C ALA A 172 -5.62 -12.98 -7.82
N SER A 173 -5.20 -13.71 -8.85
CA SER A 173 -3.79 -13.72 -9.29
C SER A 173 -3.62 -13.21 -10.72
N SER A 174 -3.29 -11.91 -10.88
CA SER A 174 -2.28 -11.42 -11.85
C SER A 174 -2.25 -9.89 -12.02
N LEU A 175 -2.37 -9.08 -10.96
CA LEU A 175 -1.75 -7.76 -11.02
C LEU A 175 -0.27 -7.99 -10.70
N LYS A 176 0.56 -8.22 -11.73
CA LYS A 176 2.02 -8.12 -11.54
C LYS A 176 2.27 -6.72 -10.99
N SER A 177 2.70 -6.60 -9.74
CA SER A 177 3.15 -5.35 -9.17
C SER A 177 4.35 -4.89 -10.01
N PHE A 178 4.14 -3.90 -10.87
CA PHE A 178 5.24 -3.26 -11.56
C PHE A 178 5.69 -2.10 -10.69
N ALA A 179 6.97 -2.09 -10.33
CA ALA A 179 7.56 -1.00 -9.57
C ALA A 179 7.89 0.17 -10.51
N VAL A 180 7.85 1.39 -9.97
CA VAL A 180 8.17 2.64 -10.67
C VAL A 180 9.18 3.40 -9.81
N LYS A 181 10.20 3.99 -10.43
CA LYS A 181 11.13 4.91 -9.74
C LYS A 181 10.55 6.32 -9.78
N ALA A 182 10.03 6.79 -8.65
CA ALA A 182 9.49 8.14 -8.51
C ALA A 182 10.59 9.12 -8.06
N LYS A 183 10.76 10.22 -8.79
CA LYS A 183 11.77 11.25 -8.53
C LYS A 183 11.11 12.56 -8.11
N PHE A 184 11.43 13.04 -6.92
CA PHE A 184 10.80 14.21 -6.31
C PHE A 184 11.79 15.36 -6.29
N PHE A 185 11.39 16.50 -6.86
CA PHE A 185 12.19 17.71 -6.89
C PHE A 185 12.10 18.53 -5.58
N CYS A 186 11.08 18.29 -4.75
CA CYS A 186 10.79 19.10 -3.58
C CYS A 186 11.46 18.56 -2.31
N GLU A 187 12.05 19.45 -1.49
CA GLU A 187 12.59 19.13 -0.16
C GLU A 187 11.55 18.50 0.77
N SER A 188 10.26 18.82 0.59
CA SER A 188 9.16 18.23 1.36
C SER A 188 8.98 16.71 1.15
N ALA A 189 9.70 16.12 0.20
CA ALA A 189 9.70 14.68 -0.01
C ALA A 189 10.72 13.94 0.87
N GLU A 190 11.68 14.62 1.51
CA GLU A 190 12.78 13.98 2.26
C GLU A 190 12.30 12.98 3.32
N ASP A 191 11.21 13.30 4.02
CA ASP A 191 10.69 12.51 5.15
C ASP A 191 9.63 11.47 4.75
N LEU A 192 9.50 11.14 3.45
CA LEU A 192 8.54 10.16 3.00
C LEU A 192 8.96 8.74 3.42
N LEU A 193 8.15 8.12 4.28
CA LEU A 193 8.38 6.77 4.80
C LEU A 193 7.74 5.68 3.94
N PRO A 194 8.29 4.45 3.95
CA PRO A 194 7.64 3.29 3.34
C PRO A 194 6.26 3.01 3.95
N ASN A 195 5.43 2.25 3.22
CA ASN A 195 4.04 1.90 3.56
C ASN A 195 3.02 3.05 3.51
N HIS A 196 3.45 4.28 3.27
CA HIS A 196 2.53 5.41 3.05
C HIS A 196 1.99 5.43 1.62
N ILE A 197 0.71 5.77 1.48
CA ILE A 197 0.00 5.82 0.19
C ILE A 197 -0.09 7.26 -0.29
N PHE A 198 0.24 7.46 -1.57
CA PHE A 198 0.19 8.76 -2.24
C PHE A 198 -0.51 8.66 -3.59
N ASP A 199 -1.20 9.74 -3.94
CA ASP A 199 -1.59 10.02 -5.31
C ASP A 199 -0.49 10.88 -5.94
N LEU A 200 0.23 10.30 -6.90
CA LEU A 200 1.32 10.94 -7.62
C LEU A 200 0.85 11.41 -8.99
N TYR A 201 1.33 12.59 -9.39
CA TYR A 201 1.16 13.17 -10.71
C TYR A 201 2.52 13.60 -11.23
N GLY A 202 2.91 13.12 -12.41
CA GLY A 202 4.26 13.33 -12.91
C GLY A 202 4.44 13.04 -14.38
N VAL A 203 5.67 13.18 -14.85
CA VAL A 203 6.05 12.95 -16.25
C VAL A 203 6.76 11.62 -16.37
N MET A 204 6.33 10.80 -17.33
CA MET A 204 6.94 9.52 -17.64
C MET A 204 8.29 9.71 -18.35
N ASP A 205 9.34 9.11 -17.80
CA ASP A 205 10.68 9.10 -18.38
C ASP A 205 11.14 7.66 -18.70
N LYS A 206 11.47 7.44 -19.97
CA LYS A 206 11.90 6.15 -20.53
C LYS A 206 13.35 6.23 -21.07
N THR A 207 14.08 7.30 -20.76
CA THR A 207 15.48 7.41 -21.17
C THR A 207 16.30 6.32 -20.48
N ALA A 208 16.92 5.45 -21.30
CA ALA A 208 17.85 4.44 -20.80
C ALA A 208 19.14 5.16 -20.37
N ILE A 209 19.54 5.02 -19.12
CA ILE A 209 20.86 5.50 -18.69
C ILE A 209 21.80 4.33 -18.90
N ILE A 210 22.53 4.34 -20.00
CA ILE A 210 23.68 3.45 -20.18
C ILE A 210 24.76 3.97 -19.22
N HIS A 211 24.90 3.33 -18.07
CA HIS A 211 26.08 3.51 -17.24
C HIS A 211 27.29 2.95 -18.02
N THR A 212 28.06 3.83 -18.67
CA THR A 212 29.24 3.46 -19.47
C THR A 212 30.45 3.06 -18.62
N ASP A 213 30.32 3.05 -17.30
CA ASP A 213 31.44 2.80 -16.38
C ASP A 213 31.59 1.31 -15.99
N ASP A 214 30.61 0.46 -16.27
CA ASP A 214 30.67 -0.99 -15.97
C ASP A 214 31.14 -1.82 -17.18
N HIS A 215 32.33 -1.50 -17.68
CA HIS A 215 33.04 -2.35 -18.64
C HIS A 215 33.78 -3.54 -17.99
N ASP A 216 33.43 -3.90 -16.75
CA ASP A 216 33.95 -5.10 -16.09
C ASP A 216 33.08 -6.32 -16.37
N ALA A 217 33.42 -6.95 -17.51
CA ALA A 217 33.36 -8.38 -17.79
C ALA A 217 32.51 -9.25 -16.85
N PHE A 218 31.20 -9.41 -17.09
CA PHE A 218 30.45 -10.67 -17.10
C PHE A 218 29.07 -10.40 -17.76
N GLY A 219 28.60 -11.37 -18.56
CA GLY A 219 27.59 -11.20 -19.61
C GLY A 219 26.30 -10.45 -19.27
N GLU A 220 25.72 -9.86 -20.32
CA GLU A 220 24.36 -9.31 -20.44
C GLU A 220 23.36 -9.85 -19.40
N MET A 221 23.32 -9.25 -18.21
CA MET A 221 22.16 -9.33 -17.35
C MET A 221 21.31 -8.10 -17.67
N LEU A 222 20.10 -8.34 -18.21
CA LEU A 222 19.07 -7.33 -18.28
C LEU A 222 18.83 -6.77 -16.87
N LEU A 223 19.47 -5.64 -16.55
CA LEU A 223 18.94 -4.71 -15.57
C LEU A 223 17.54 -4.35 -16.10
N VAL A 224 16.50 -4.86 -15.46
CA VAL A 224 15.13 -4.44 -15.75
C VAL A 224 15.05 -3.00 -15.26
N GLU A 225 15.38 -2.04 -16.11
CA GLU A 225 15.25 -0.62 -15.79
C GLU A 225 13.78 -0.34 -15.46
N LEU A 226 13.52 -0.02 -14.19
CA LEU A 226 12.19 0.34 -13.76
C LEU A 226 11.75 1.63 -14.48
N PRO A 227 10.49 1.72 -14.93
CA PRO A 227 9.94 2.95 -15.47
C PRO A 227 10.11 4.09 -14.45
N ARG A 228 10.45 5.29 -14.92
CA ARG A 228 10.72 6.44 -14.06
C ARG A 228 9.64 7.50 -14.21
N VAL A 229 9.23 8.09 -13.09
CA VAL A 229 8.26 9.19 -13.08
C VAL A 229 8.85 10.36 -12.32
N HIS A 230 8.98 11.51 -12.98
CA HIS A 230 9.35 12.76 -12.34
C HIS A 230 8.10 13.41 -11.77
N VAL A 231 8.02 13.48 -10.44
CA VAL A 231 6.83 13.91 -9.71
C VAL A 231 6.75 15.43 -9.73
N ILE A 232 5.61 15.93 -10.20
CA ILE A 232 5.24 17.36 -10.19
C ILE A 232 4.43 17.68 -8.94
N GLN A 233 3.48 16.81 -8.61
CA GLN A 233 2.56 16.97 -7.50
C GLN A 233 2.33 15.61 -6.86
N PHE A 234 2.29 15.59 -5.54
CA PHE A 234 1.87 14.43 -4.77
C PHE A 234 0.93 14.86 -3.66
N GLU A 235 -0.04 14.01 -3.36
CA GLU A 235 -1.00 14.22 -2.29
C GLU A 235 -1.01 12.96 -1.44
N ALA A 236 -0.75 13.11 -0.14
CA ALA A 236 -0.95 12.02 0.79
C ALA A 236 -2.42 11.62 0.71
N VAL A 237 -2.69 10.33 0.54
CA VAL A 237 -4.05 9.81 0.67
C VAL A 237 -4.34 9.76 2.17
N GLU A 238 -4.54 10.94 2.78
CA GLU A 238 -4.95 11.10 4.17
C GLU A 238 -6.34 10.51 4.31
N HIS A 239 -6.39 9.19 4.53
CA HIS A 239 -7.57 8.38 4.81
C HIS A 239 -8.86 9.06 4.40
N HIS A 240 -9.06 9.29 3.09
CA HIS A 240 -10.29 9.95 2.65
C HIS A 240 -11.43 9.17 3.27
N ASP A 241 -12.16 9.80 4.19
CA ASP A 241 -13.08 9.12 5.09
C ASP A 241 -14.18 8.37 4.32
N PHE A 242 -14.35 8.74 3.04
CA PHE A 242 -15.23 8.12 2.04
C PHE A 242 -14.64 6.94 1.25
N ILE A 243 -13.32 6.75 1.19
CA ILE A 243 -12.65 5.68 0.42
C ILE A 243 -12.41 4.46 1.31
N ALA A 244 -12.00 4.69 2.56
CA ALA A 244 -11.95 3.64 3.57
C ALA A 244 -13.36 3.14 3.99
N LEU A 245 -14.40 3.80 3.48
CA LEU A 245 -15.83 3.49 3.57
C LEU A 245 -16.23 2.25 2.74
N ALA A 246 -15.40 1.80 1.78
CA ALA A 246 -15.76 0.70 0.88
C ALA A 246 -14.82 -0.53 0.88
N SER A 247 -13.67 -0.53 1.55
CA SER A 247 -12.97 -1.80 1.87
C SER A 247 -11.90 -1.66 2.97
N PRO A 248 -11.80 -2.61 3.91
CA PRO A 248 -10.49 -2.99 4.43
C PRO A 248 -9.70 -3.60 3.27
N GLU A 249 -8.49 -3.15 2.98
CA GLU A 249 -7.59 -3.88 2.07
C GLU A 249 -7.48 -5.31 2.61
N VAL A 250 -7.62 -6.35 1.79
CA VAL A 250 -7.58 -7.74 2.27
C VAL A 250 -6.44 -8.47 1.60
N GLN A 251 -5.48 -8.93 2.39
CA GLN A 251 -4.41 -9.81 1.93
C GLN A 251 -4.65 -11.19 2.51
N VAL A 252 -4.71 -12.22 1.66
CA VAL A 252 -4.78 -13.62 2.12
C VAL A 252 -3.42 -14.26 1.91
N ILE A 253 -2.90 -14.94 2.94
CA ILE A 253 -1.67 -15.74 2.88
C ILE A 253 -2.03 -17.17 3.29
N GLU A 254 -1.90 -18.09 2.35
CA GLU A 254 -2.01 -19.52 2.61
C GLU A 254 -0.70 -20.01 3.24
N LEU A 255 -0.75 -20.42 4.50
CA LEU A 255 0.42 -20.87 5.25
C LEU A 255 0.66 -22.36 4.94
N ALA A 256 1.30 -22.61 3.80
CA ALA A 256 1.85 -23.91 3.44
C ALA A 256 3.32 -24.03 3.89
N ALA A 257 3.77 -25.26 4.18
CA ALA A 257 5.15 -25.51 4.63
C ALA A 257 6.20 -25.11 3.58
N SER A 258 5.93 -25.32 2.30
CA SER A 258 6.78 -24.88 1.19
C SER A 258 6.88 -23.36 1.15
N MET A 259 5.75 -22.67 1.22
CA MET A 259 5.69 -21.19 1.21
C MET A 259 6.50 -20.59 2.37
N LEU A 260 6.39 -21.16 3.56
CA LEU A 260 7.13 -20.69 4.73
C LEU A 260 8.65 -20.89 4.59
N SER A 261 9.10 -21.97 3.95
CA SER A 261 10.53 -22.26 3.81
C SER A 261 11.20 -21.59 2.62
N ASP A 262 10.49 -21.47 1.49
CA ASP A 262 11.05 -21.05 0.20
C ASP A 262 11.01 -19.53 0.02
N GLU A 263 9.93 -18.87 0.46
CA GLU A 263 9.72 -17.44 0.25
C GLU A 263 10.19 -16.59 1.44
N MET A 264 10.41 -15.30 1.20
CA MET A 264 10.68 -14.31 2.26
C MET A 264 9.46 -13.44 2.48
N PHE A 265 8.91 -13.48 3.70
CA PHE A 265 7.67 -12.78 4.00
C PHE A 265 7.89 -11.28 4.24
N ILE A 266 9.06 -10.93 4.75
CA ILE A 266 9.52 -9.56 4.92
C ILE A 266 10.21 -9.03 3.66
N PRO A 267 10.24 -7.70 3.45
CA PRO A 267 11.02 -7.11 2.37
C PRO A 267 12.52 -7.36 2.55
N VAL A 268 13.20 -7.72 1.46
CA VAL A 268 14.66 -8.00 1.47
C VAL A 268 15.35 -7.22 0.33
N MET A 269 16.46 -6.55 0.64
CA MET A 269 17.25 -5.81 -0.34
C MET A 269 18.03 -6.77 -1.26
N ASP A 270 17.77 -6.70 -2.56
CA ASP A 270 18.58 -7.36 -3.59
C ASP A 270 19.64 -6.38 -4.10
N HIS A 271 20.88 -6.53 -3.61
CA HIS A 271 22.01 -5.68 -3.96
C HIS A 271 22.48 -5.87 -5.41
N GLU A 272 22.23 -7.02 -6.04
CA GLU A 272 22.61 -7.23 -7.45
C GLU A 272 21.74 -6.41 -8.40
N ARG A 273 20.48 -6.20 -8.01
CA ARG A 273 19.49 -5.46 -8.82
C ARG A 273 19.23 -4.05 -8.30
N ASP A 274 19.82 -3.67 -7.17
CA ASP A 274 19.47 -2.48 -6.39
C ASP A 274 17.94 -2.31 -6.25
N VAL A 275 17.23 -3.39 -5.92
CA VAL A 275 15.76 -3.39 -5.77
C VAL A 275 15.37 -4.09 -4.49
N LEU A 276 14.47 -3.49 -3.73
CA LEU A 276 13.87 -4.13 -2.56
C LEU A 276 12.87 -5.16 -3.07
N LYS A 277 13.12 -6.44 -2.81
CA LYS A 277 12.15 -7.50 -3.09
C LYS A 277 11.00 -7.36 -2.11
N GLN A 278 9.81 -7.13 -2.65
CA GLN A 278 8.60 -7.01 -1.85
C GLN A 278 8.26 -8.36 -1.19
N GLY A 279 8.09 -8.33 0.13
CA GLY A 279 7.51 -9.45 0.87
C GLY A 279 5.99 -9.28 1.01
N PRO A 280 5.20 -10.37 1.13
CA PRO A 280 3.76 -10.33 1.36
C PRO A 280 3.33 -9.61 2.65
N LEU A 281 4.24 -9.38 3.59
CA LEU A 281 3.97 -8.61 4.81
C LEU A 281 4.19 -7.09 4.65
N GLN A 282 4.65 -6.63 3.48
CA GLN A 282 4.74 -5.22 3.15
C GLN A 282 3.36 -4.67 2.78
N LEU A 283 2.56 -4.40 3.82
CA LEU A 283 1.17 -4.00 3.70
C LEU A 283 0.95 -2.59 4.24
N THR A 284 -0.11 -1.96 3.75
CA THR A 284 -0.57 -0.63 4.15
C THR A 284 -1.40 -0.67 5.43
N ASN A 285 -1.39 0.43 6.16
CA ASN A 285 -2.13 0.56 7.41
C ASN A 285 -3.65 0.46 7.17
N GLY A 286 -4.30 -0.42 7.92
CA GLY A 286 -5.73 -0.74 7.80
C GLY A 286 -6.06 -1.98 6.98
N THR A 287 -5.05 -2.66 6.44
CA THR A 287 -5.21 -3.97 5.81
C THR A 287 -5.70 -5.02 6.81
N LEU A 288 -6.65 -5.84 6.38
CA LEU A 288 -7.03 -7.12 6.98
C LEU A 288 -6.17 -8.23 6.37
N LEU A 289 -5.22 -8.73 7.14
CA LEU A 289 -4.41 -9.89 6.81
C LEU A 289 -5.12 -11.17 7.26
N ILE A 290 -5.49 -12.02 6.31
CA ILE A 290 -6.06 -13.35 6.55
C ILE A 290 -4.94 -14.38 6.41
N LEU A 291 -4.66 -15.10 7.48
CA LEU A 291 -3.70 -16.21 7.52
C LEU A 291 -4.46 -17.52 7.52
N ASP A 292 -4.32 -18.32 6.47
CA ASP A 292 -4.93 -19.66 6.41
C ASP A 292 -3.91 -20.72 6.85
N GLU A 293 -4.07 -21.22 8.08
CA GLU A 293 -3.27 -22.31 8.68
C GLU A 293 -3.94 -23.68 8.52
N THR A 294 -5.01 -23.81 7.75
CA THR A 294 -5.78 -25.06 7.69
C THR A 294 -4.96 -26.24 7.15
N GLU A 295 -4.03 -25.99 6.23
CA GLU A 295 -3.13 -27.00 5.65
C GLU A 295 -1.93 -27.35 6.54
N LEU A 296 -1.57 -26.46 7.47
CA LEU A 296 -0.38 -26.58 8.30
C LEU A 296 -0.52 -27.63 9.42
N SER A 297 -1.74 -28.07 9.68
CA SER A 297 -2.13 -28.90 10.82
C SER A 297 -1.74 -30.38 10.75
N SER A 298 -0.95 -30.82 9.75
CA SER A 298 -0.58 -32.24 9.60
C SER A 298 0.93 -32.50 9.44
N GLY A 299 1.71 -32.26 10.51
CA GLY A 299 3.04 -32.87 10.63
C GLY A 299 4.04 -32.13 11.51
N VAL A 300 5.08 -32.85 11.96
CA VAL A 300 6.29 -32.25 12.52
C VAL A 300 6.96 -31.44 11.39
N MET A 301 6.70 -30.14 11.37
CA MET A 301 7.40 -29.24 10.45
C MET A 301 8.88 -29.24 10.78
N ARG A 302 9.71 -29.68 9.83
CA ARG A 302 11.13 -29.33 9.85
C ARG A 302 11.22 -27.90 9.37
N LEU A 303 11.35 -26.97 10.31
CA LEU A 303 11.67 -25.57 10.00
C LEU A 303 13.06 -25.57 9.35
N ALA A 304 13.10 -25.29 8.05
CA ALA A 304 14.34 -25.16 7.28
C ALA A 304 14.26 -23.88 6.45
N GLY A 305 15.41 -23.30 6.14
CA GLY A 305 15.51 -22.08 5.34
C GLY A 305 14.90 -20.88 6.05
N ASN A 306 13.95 -20.22 5.38
CA ASN A 306 13.38 -18.94 5.82
C ASN A 306 12.21 -19.08 6.82
N ALA A 307 11.78 -20.30 7.12
CA ALA A 307 10.58 -20.55 7.92
C ALA A 307 10.63 -19.92 9.33
N GLU A 308 11.79 -19.97 10.00
CA GLU A 308 11.94 -19.36 11.32
C GLU A 308 11.81 -17.83 11.25
N LYS A 309 12.40 -17.19 10.23
CA LYS A 309 12.29 -15.75 10.01
C LYS A 309 10.85 -15.34 9.68
N ASN A 310 10.17 -16.10 8.83
CA ASN A 310 8.79 -15.82 8.44
C ASN A 310 7.82 -15.97 9.61
N ILE A 311 7.98 -17.00 10.44
CA ILE A 311 7.17 -17.18 11.65
C ILE A 311 7.45 -16.05 12.66
N ALA A 312 8.72 -15.68 12.84
CA ALA A 312 9.09 -14.56 13.71
C ALA A 312 8.47 -13.25 13.23
N ALA A 313 8.48 -12.98 11.92
CA ALA A 313 7.86 -11.80 11.33
C ALA A 313 6.33 -11.77 11.55
N LEU A 314 5.64 -12.90 11.34
CA LEU A 314 4.20 -13.01 11.62
C LEU A 314 3.87 -12.74 13.10
N ARG A 315 4.68 -13.29 14.02
CA ARG A 315 4.56 -13.00 15.45
C ARG A 315 4.82 -11.52 15.77
N CYS A 316 5.78 -10.89 15.10
CA CYS A 316 6.11 -9.47 15.29
C CYS A 316 4.93 -8.57 14.88
N ILE A 317 4.26 -8.87 13.76
CA ILE A 317 3.05 -8.15 13.34
C ILE A 317 1.93 -8.32 14.35
N VAL A 318 1.65 -9.56 14.79
CA VAL A 318 0.52 -9.85 15.69
C VAL A 318 0.74 -9.24 17.09
N SER A 319 1.95 -9.31 17.63
CA SER A 319 2.26 -8.85 18.99
C SER A 319 2.65 -7.37 19.06
N SER A 320 3.46 -6.90 18.11
CA SER A 320 4.15 -5.62 18.18
C SER A 320 3.72 -4.64 17.09
N GLN A 321 2.90 -5.09 16.12
CA GLN A 321 2.43 -4.27 15.00
C GLN A 321 3.61 -3.58 14.29
N LYS A 322 4.63 -4.40 13.97
CA LYS A 322 5.87 -3.98 13.29
C LYS A 322 6.24 -4.99 12.20
N VAL A 323 6.86 -4.47 11.15
CA VAL A 323 7.48 -5.25 10.07
C VAL A 323 8.92 -4.80 9.93
N ASP A 324 9.86 -5.74 10.02
CA ASP A 324 11.28 -5.48 9.85
C ASP A 324 11.67 -5.63 8.38
N TYR A 325 12.34 -4.63 7.83
CA TYR A 325 12.88 -4.67 6.47
C TYR A 325 14.35 -5.11 6.55
N ASP A 326 14.71 -6.15 5.79
CA ASP A 326 16.06 -6.73 5.80
C ASP A 326 16.90 -6.13 4.68
N TYR A 327 17.77 -5.17 5.02
CA TYR A 327 18.72 -4.58 4.08
C TYR A 327 20.04 -5.38 4.00
N VAL A 328 20.06 -6.63 4.49
CA VAL A 328 21.22 -7.54 4.60
C VAL A 328 22.25 -7.09 5.64
N PHE A 329 22.59 -5.81 5.68
CA PHE A 329 23.55 -5.23 6.63
C PHE A 329 22.90 -4.70 7.91
N TYR A 330 21.65 -4.28 7.82
CA TYR A 330 20.86 -3.81 8.95
C TYR A 330 19.38 -4.15 8.76
N GLN A 331 18.64 -4.14 9.86
CA GLN A 331 17.18 -4.29 9.85
C GLN A 331 16.53 -2.96 10.19
N LEU A 332 15.54 -2.55 9.39
CA LEU A 332 14.76 -1.34 9.63
C LEU A 332 13.37 -1.73 10.16
N PRO A 333 13.09 -1.55 11.46
CA PRO A 333 11.77 -1.82 12.02
C PRO A 333 10.79 -0.70 11.66
N LEU A 334 9.73 -1.03 10.93
CA LEU A 334 8.65 -0.09 10.60
C LEU A 334 7.34 -0.46 11.30
N HIS A 335 6.71 0.53 11.91
CA HIS A 335 5.41 0.36 12.56
C HIS A 335 4.29 0.25 11.52
N CYS A 336 3.35 -0.66 11.75
CA CYS A 336 2.16 -0.87 10.93
C CYS A 336 0.89 -0.90 11.79
N ASP A 337 -0.28 -0.82 11.17
CA ASP A 337 -1.59 -0.97 11.84
C ASP A 337 -2.49 -1.94 11.04
N ILE A 338 -2.24 -3.23 11.20
CA ILE A 338 -2.82 -4.33 10.41
C ILE A 338 -3.75 -5.17 11.30
N ASN A 339 -4.97 -5.41 10.81
CA ASN A 339 -5.90 -6.35 11.44
C ASN A 339 -5.57 -7.77 10.98
N VAL A 340 -5.36 -8.71 11.90
CA VAL A 340 -5.02 -10.09 11.54
C VAL A 340 -6.18 -11.03 11.89
N LEU A 341 -6.57 -11.87 10.93
CA LEU A 341 -7.52 -12.96 11.11
C LEU A 341 -6.83 -14.27 10.76
N ILE A 342 -6.85 -15.24 11.67
CA ILE A 342 -6.24 -16.56 11.46
C ILE A 342 -7.35 -17.60 11.33
N LEU A 343 -7.31 -18.37 10.23
CA LEU A 343 -8.18 -19.50 9.98
C LEU A 343 -7.38 -20.77 10.26
N SER A 344 -7.78 -21.56 11.24
CA SER A 344 -7.06 -22.76 11.62
C SER A 344 -8.02 -23.89 12.01
N ARG A 345 -7.62 -25.15 11.77
CA ARG A 345 -8.43 -26.33 12.16
C ARG A 345 -8.38 -26.60 13.66
N HIS A 346 -7.27 -26.25 14.28
CA HIS A 346 -7.02 -26.34 15.72
C HIS A 346 -6.49 -24.99 16.21
N PRO A 347 -6.53 -24.69 17.51
CA PRO A 347 -5.90 -23.47 18.04
C PRO A 347 -4.46 -23.35 17.54
N SER A 348 -4.10 -22.19 16.97
CA SER A 348 -2.77 -21.98 16.40
C SER A 348 -1.71 -22.16 17.49
N VAL A 349 -0.72 -23.00 17.19
CA VAL A 349 0.47 -23.21 18.03
C VAL A 349 1.61 -22.27 17.59
N ILE A 350 1.51 -21.77 16.35
CA ILE A 350 2.56 -20.97 15.74
C ILE A 350 2.41 -19.52 16.16
N ILE A 351 1.18 -19.01 16.21
CA ILE A 351 0.88 -17.63 16.53
C ILE A 351 -0.04 -17.59 17.73
N GLU A 352 0.47 -17.09 18.85
CA GLU A 352 -0.37 -16.83 20.03
C GLU A 352 -1.30 -15.66 19.75
N VAL A 353 -2.60 -15.93 19.75
CA VAL A 353 -3.63 -14.91 19.52
C VAL A 353 -4.42 -14.63 20.80
N PRO A 354 -4.74 -13.36 21.09
CA PRO A 354 -5.52 -13.01 22.27
C PRO A 354 -6.97 -13.53 22.18
N PHE A 355 -7.54 -13.63 20.97
CA PHE A 355 -8.92 -14.05 20.77
C PHE A 355 -9.00 -15.27 19.85
N THR A 356 -9.28 -16.44 20.44
CA THR A 356 -9.64 -17.66 19.69
C THR A 356 -11.13 -17.90 19.80
N VAL A 357 -11.80 -18.06 18.67
CA VAL A 357 -13.24 -18.32 18.57
C VAL A 357 -13.43 -19.65 17.84
N ALA A 358 -14.10 -20.60 18.49
CA ALA A 358 -14.51 -21.85 17.85
C ALA A 358 -15.70 -21.59 16.93
N LEU A 359 -15.61 -22.05 15.69
CA LEU A 359 -16.74 -22.03 14.77
C LEU A 359 -17.70 -23.19 15.11
N PRO A 360 -18.99 -22.91 15.35
CA PRO A 360 -19.96 -23.97 15.61
C PRO A 360 -20.11 -24.91 14.39
N PRO A 361 -20.36 -26.22 14.61
CA PRO A 361 -20.46 -27.21 13.53
C PRO A 361 -21.62 -26.95 12.57
N GLN A 362 -22.61 -26.14 12.94
CA GLN A 362 -23.71 -25.74 12.07
C GLN A 362 -23.30 -24.89 10.85
N PHE A 363 -22.04 -24.42 10.78
CA PHE A 363 -21.52 -23.60 9.69
C PHE A 363 -20.60 -24.39 8.72
N THR A 364 -20.50 -25.72 8.83
CA THR A 364 -19.58 -26.54 8.01
C THR A 364 -20.10 -26.87 6.61
N ASP A 365 -21.39 -26.67 6.35
CA ASP A 365 -22.06 -27.24 5.17
C ASP A 365 -22.09 -26.30 3.95
N GLY A 366 -21.44 -25.14 4.02
CA GLY A 366 -21.23 -24.21 2.89
C GLY A 366 -22.49 -23.52 2.34
N LEU A 367 -23.70 -23.96 2.73
CA LEU A 367 -24.97 -23.27 2.49
C LEU A 367 -25.41 -22.55 3.76
N ASP A 368 -24.85 -21.36 3.98
CA ASP A 368 -25.36 -20.46 5.00
C ASP A 368 -26.38 -19.49 4.37
N PRO A 369 -27.67 -19.52 4.78
CA PRO A 369 -28.67 -18.56 4.32
C PRO A 369 -28.32 -17.09 4.65
N THR A 370 -27.35 -16.85 5.56
CA THR A 370 -26.83 -15.50 5.79
C THR A 370 -25.96 -14.98 4.65
N VAL A 371 -25.28 -15.83 3.88
CA VAL A 371 -24.49 -15.40 2.71
C VAL A 371 -25.39 -14.84 1.61
N GLU A 372 -26.57 -15.44 1.40
CA GLU A 372 -27.58 -14.90 0.48
C GLU A 372 -28.19 -13.59 0.99
N MET A 373 -28.44 -13.45 2.30
CA MET A 373 -28.85 -12.16 2.88
C MET A 373 -27.77 -11.08 2.72
N ILE A 374 -26.50 -11.40 2.92
CA ILE A 374 -25.38 -10.45 2.77
C ILE A 374 -25.26 -10.02 1.31
N ARG A 375 -25.39 -10.96 0.36
CA ARG A 375 -25.40 -10.68 -1.08
C ARG A 375 -26.58 -9.79 -1.48
N SER A 376 -27.76 -9.99 -0.87
CA SER A 376 -28.95 -9.17 -1.11
C SER A 376 -28.87 -7.78 -0.48
N ALA A 377 -28.04 -7.57 0.56
CA ALA A 377 -27.90 -6.32 1.31
C ALA A 377 -26.76 -5.42 0.80
N GLN A 378 -26.33 -5.61 -0.45
CA GLN A 378 -25.14 -4.96 -1.03
C GLN A 378 -25.17 -3.42 -0.92
N GLY A 379 -26.34 -2.80 -0.95
CA GLY A 379 -26.51 -1.35 -0.76
C GLY A 379 -26.28 -0.82 0.67
N GLN A 380 -26.24 -1.68 1.69
CA GLN A 380 -25.96 -1.30 3.09
C GLN A 380 -24.52 -1.60 3.52
N MET A 381 -23.74 -2.28 2.68
CA MET A 381 -22.37 -2.68 3.01
C MET A 381 -21.44 -1.50 3.18
N ASP A 382 -21.63 -0.43 2.41
CA ASP A 382 -20.84 0.79 2.51
C ASP A 382 -21.10 1.51 3.83
N CYS A 383 -22.36 1.60 4.27
CA CYS A 383 -22.69 2.14 5.59
C CYS A 383 -22.08 1.33 6.74
N ARG A 384 -22.02 -0.01 6.62
CA ARG A 384 -21.41 -0.88 7.63
C ARG A 384 -19.90 -0.71 7.69
N ARG A 385 -19.24 -0.64 6.54
CA ARG A 385 -17.80 -0.38 6.45
C ARG A 385 -17.45 1.02 6.97
N HIS A 386 -18.28 2.02 6.68
CA HIS A 386 -18.16 3.35 7.28
C HIS A 386 -18.17 3.29 8.81
N ALA A 387 -19.20 2.62 9.36
CA ALA A 387 -19.35 2.49 10.79
C ALA A 387 -18.11 1.82 11.42
N LEU A 388 -17.61 0.73 10.82
CA LEU A 388 -16.41 0.03 11.30
C LEU A 388 -15.16 0.92 11.31
N LEU A 389 -14.94 1.67 10.23
CA LEU A 389 -13.78 2.55 10.12
C LEU A 389 -13.85 3.71 11.13
N THR A 390 -15.00 4.39 11.20
CA THR A 390 -15.23 5.48 12.15
C THR A 390 -15.07 4.99 13.58
N SER A 391 -15.62 3.80 13.89
CA SER A 391 -15.46 3.19 15.20
C SER A 391 -14.01 2.89 15.52
N ARG A 392 -13.21 2.36 14.59
CA ARG A 392 -11.76 2.09 14.81
C ARG A 392 -11.00 3.34 15.21
N LYS A 393 -11.26 4.48 14.56
CA LYS A 393 -10.65 5.78 14.94
C LYS A 393 -11.11 6.21 16.34
N ALA A 394 -12.40 6.08 16.62
CA ALA A 394 -13.01 6.47 17.88
C ALA A 394 -12.55 5.66 19.10
N VAL A 395 -12.05 4.41 18.93
CA VAL A 395 -11.57 3.57 20.06
C VAL A 395 -10.52 4.29 20.90
N LYS A 396 -9.65 5.10 20.28
CA LYS A 396 -8.60 5.85 20.98
C LYS A 396 -9.15 6.90 21.94
N ASP A 397 -10.35 7.40 21.66
CA ASP A 397 -11.01 8.45 22.41
C ASP A 397 -11.99 7.90 23.47
N VAL A 398 -12.12 6.56 23.58
CA VAL A 398 -13.02 5.92 24.55
C VAL A 398 -12.36 5.84 25.93
N GLU A 399 -12.91 6.59 26.87
CA GLU A 399 -12.46 6.62 28.26
C GLU A 399 -13.21 5.58 29.12
N ILE A 400 -12.53 5.14 30.18
CA ILE A 400 -13.11 4.25 31.19
C ILE A 400 -13.44 5.09 32.40
N THR A 401 -14.73 5.28 32.67
CA THR A 401 -15.25 6.13 33.74
C THR A 401 -15.13 5.46 35.11
N ASP A 402 -15.01 6.28 36.17
CA ASP A 402 -14.88 5.83 37.57
C ASP A 402 -16.05 5.01 38.10
N SER A 403 -17.24 5.14 37.50
CA SER A 403 -18.42 4.35 37.83
C SER A 403 -18.22 2.86 37.56
N ILE A 404 -17.49 2.51 36.51
CA ILE A 404 -17.25 1.13 36.09
C ILE A 404 -16.01 0.52 36.74
N ASN A 405 -15.06 1.36 37.20
CA ASN A 405 -13.84 0.89 37.85
C ASN A 405 -14.14 -0.03 39.05
N LYS A 406 -15.18 0.29 39.85
CA LYS A 406 -15.62 -0.59 40.95
C LYS A 406 -16.14 -1.96 40.46
N VAL A 407 -16.91 -1.96 39.37
CA VAL A 407 -17.46 -3.20 38.78
C VAL A 407 -16.33 -4.05 38.17
N ILE A 408 -15.32 -3.40 37.59
CA ILE A 408 -14.12 -4.03 37.06
C ILE A 408 -13.30 -4.65 38.21
N GLU A 409 -13.06 -3.92 39.30
CA GLU A 409 -12.31 -4.40 40.47
C GLU A 409 -12.97 -5.61 41.11
N ASP A 410 -14.29 -5.55 41.35
CA ASP A 410 -15.08 -6.68 41.86
C ASP A 410 -15.11 -7.86 40.87
N GLY A 411 -15.13 -7.57 39.57
CA GLY A 411 -15.01 -8.58 38.50
C GLY A 411 -13.65 -9.27 38.51
N PHE A 412 -12.58 -8.49 38.66
CA PHE A 412 -11.21 -8.97 38.69
C PHE A 412 -10.91 -9.82 39.93
N MET A 413 -11.41 -9.43 41.10
CA MET A 413 -11.30 -10.24 42.32
C MET A 413 -11.94 -11.63 42.12
N ARG A 414 -13.16 -11.69 41.57
CA ARG A 414 -13.85 -12.96 41.25
C ARG A 414 -13.11 -13.82 40.22
N MET A 415 -12.43 -13.20 39.25
CA MET A 415 -11.61 -13.93 38.27
C MET A 415 -10.35 -14.54 38.91
N ARG A 416 -9.73 -13.83 39.87
CA ARG A 416 -8.57 -14.34 40.62
C ARG A 416 -8.92 -15.49 41.55
N GLU A 417 -10.16 -15.57 42.03
CA GLU A 417 -10.65 -16.69 42.84
C GLU A 417 -10.84 -17.98 42.02
N SER A 418 -11.07 -17.85 40.70
CA SER A 418 -11.45 -18.95 39.82
C SER A 418 -10.35 -19.37 38.82
N SER A 419 -9.24 -18.64 38.72
CA SER A 419 -8.17 -18.88 37.74
C SER A 419 -6.80 -18.40 38.26
N SER A 420 -5.72 -18.81 37.58
CA SER A 420 -4.36 -18.33 37.89
C SER A 420 -4.25 -16.81 37.77
N ARG A 421 -3.29 -16.19 38.48
CA ARG A 421 -3.09 -14.73 38.50
C ARG A 421 -2.78 -14.17 37.11
N GLU A 422 -2.00 -14.89 36.31
CA GLU A 422 -1.64 -14.48 34.95
C GLU A 422 -2.84 -14.57 33.99
N ASP A 423 -3.62 -15.65 34.08
CA ASP A 423 -4.85 -15.82 33.31
C ASP A 423 -5.90 -14.76 33.64
N ALA A 424 -6.05 -14.39 34.90
CA ALA A 424 -6.97 -13.35 35.33
C ALA A 424 -6.58 -11.97 34.75
N GLY A 425 -5.28 -11.67 34.69
CA GLY A 425 -4.77 -10.45 34.07
C GLY A 425 -5.06 -10.40 32.56
N ALA A 426 -4.78 -11.49 31.84
CA ALA A 426 -5.05 -11.60 30.42
C ALA A 426 -6.56 -11.55 30.11
N GLN A 427 -7.41 -12.19 30.94
CA GLN A 427 -8.87 -12.12 30.85
C GLN A 427 -9.38 -10.69 31.02
N LEU A 428 -8.86 -9.96 32.02
CA LEU A 428 -9.24 -8.58 32.25
C LEU A 428 -8.85 -7.70 31.05
N HIS A 429 -7.62 -7.84 30.53
CA HIS A 429 -7.18 -7.09 29.36
C HIS A 429 -8.11 -7.31 28.16
N ARG A 430 -8.50 -8.56 27.88
CA ARG A 430 -9.47 -8.89 26.82
C ARG A 430 -10.83 -8.23 27.03
N LEU A 431 -11.37 -8.28 28.25
CA LEU A 431 -12.67 -7.67 28.57
C LEU A 431 -12.65 -6.16 28.41
N LEU A 432 -11.57 -5.49 28.84
CA LEU A 432 -11.39 -4.05 28.65
C LEU A 432 -11.34 -3.69 27.16
N THR A 433 -10.59 -4.47 26.37
CA THR A 433 -10.50 -4.28 24.92
C THR A 433 -11.86 -4.47 24.24
N ILE A 434 -12.59 -5.56 24.51
CA ILE A 434 -13.93 -5.78 23.95
C ILE A 434 -14.90 -4.68 24.37
N SER A 435 -14.86 -4.25 25.64
CA SER A 435 -15.77 -3.21 26.14
C SER A 435 -15.54 -1.86 25.46
N ARG A 436 -14.28 -1.48 25.23
CA ARG A 436 -13.93 -0.28 24.44
C ARG A 436 -14.37 -0.39 22.99
N LEU A 437 -14.20 -1.56 22.37
CA LEU A 437 -14.65 -1.80 20.99
C LEU A 437 -16.17 -1.70 20.87
N LEU A 438 -16.93 -2.26 21.82
CA LEU A 438 -18.40 -2.16 21.84
C LEU A 438 -18.87 -0.72 22.03
N ALA A 439 -18.24 0.03 22.95
CA ALA A 439 -18.55 1.45 23.14
C ALA A 439 -18.26 2.27 21.87
N ALA A 440 -17.15 1.99 21.18
CA ALA A 440 -16.80 2.65 19.92
C ALA A 440 -17.78 2.33 18.77
N ILE A 441 -18.31 1.10 18.72
CA ILE A 441 -19.36 0.70 17.76
C ILE A 441 -20.67 1.46 18.04
N ASP A 442 -21.04 1.59 19.32
CA ASP A 442 -22.23 2.33 19.75
C ASP A 442 -22.03 3.86 19.70
N ARG A 443 -20.86 4.35 19.25
CA ARG A 443 -20.44 5.77 19.19
C ARG A 443 -20.48 6.48 20.55
N LYS A 444 -20.26 5.74 21.63
CA LYS A 444 -20.14 6.28 22.99
C LYS A 444 -18.70 6.67 23.27
N LYS A 445 -18.50 7.79 23.98
CA LYS A 445 -17.16 8.24 24.42
C LYS A 445 -16.72 7.58 25.72
N GLU A 446 -17.65 6.96 26.44
CA GLU A 446 -17.42 6.32 27.73
C GLU A 446 -17.95 4.89 27.70
N VAL A 447 -17.29 4.00 28.45
CA VAL A 447 -17.74 2.62 28.62
C VAL A 447 -18.85 2.58 29.67
N ASP A 448 -20.05 2.16 29.24
CA ASP A 448 -21.21 1.94 30.11
C ASP A 448 -21.27 0.52 30.67
N GLU A 449 -22.03 0.33 31.76
CA GLU A 449 -22.27 -0.98 32.39
C GLU A 449 -22.91 -1.98 31.42
N GLU A 450 -23.73 -1.51 30.49
CA GLU A 450 -24.31 -2.34 29.43
C GLU A 450 -23.24 -2.92 28.49
N CYS A 451 -22.27 -2.11 28.07
CA CYS A 451 -21.16 -2.54 27.21
C CYS A 451 -20.30 -3.58 27.93
N TRP A 452 -20.02 -3.35 29.22
CA TRP A 452 -19.28 -4.30 30.06
C TRP A 452 -20.01 -5.64 30.21
N ASN A 453 -21.32 -5.63 30.47
CA ASN A 453 -22.12 -6.84 30.60
C ASN A 453 -22.23 -7.62 29.26
N LYS A 454 -22.35 -6.90 28.12
CA LYS A 454 -22.28 -7.51 26.79
C LYS A 454 -20.91 -8.16 26.54
N ALA A 455 -19.81 -7.47 26.84
CA ALA A 455 -18.45 -7.99 26.71
C ALA A 455 -18.26 -9.26 27.54
N ARG A 456 -18.74 -9.27 28.79
CA ARG A 456 -18.70 -10.45 29.66
C ARG A 456 -19.47 -11.63 29.07
N THR A 457 -20.65 -11.37 28.53
CA THR A 457 -21.48 -12.42 27.89
C THR A 457 -20.78 -13.02 26.67
N MET A 458 -20.15 -12.18 25.85
CA MET A 458 -19.38 -12.63 24.68
C MET A 458 -18.17 -13.48 25.08
N GLU A 459 -17.41 -13.07 26.11
CA GLU A 459 -16.24 -13.81 26.58
C GLU A 459 -16.63 -15.17 27.18
N VAL A 460 -17.75 -15.24 27.91
CA VAL A 460 -18.28 -16.52 28.42
C VAL A 460 -18.65 -17.45 27.26
N LYS A 461 -19.37 -16.95 26.24
CA LYS A 461 -19.73 -17.75 25.05
C LYS A 461 -18.48 -18.27 24.32
N ARG A 462 -17.47 -17.41 24.15
CA ARG A 462 -16.20 -17.78 23.53
C ARG A 462 -15.51 -18.92 24.28
N ARG A 463 -15.43 -18.82 25.61
CA ARG A 463 -14.79 -19.84 26.46
C ARG A 463 -15.52 -21.17 26.41
N VAL A 464 -16.86 -21.15 26.45
CA VAL A 464 -17.68 -22.36 26.34
C VAL A 464 -17.47 -23.02 24.98
N GLY A 465 -17.57 -22.27 23.88
CA GLY A 465 -17.37 -22.82 22.54
C GLY A 465 -15.95 -23.37 22.31
N LEU A 466 -14.92 -22.70 22.86
CA LEU A 466 -13.55 -23.20 22.78
C LEU A 466 -13.36 -24.50 23.60
N ALA A 467 -13.98 -24.59 24.78
CA ALA A 467 -13.93 -25.80 25.60
C ALA A 467 -14.70 -26.97 24.97
N GLU A 468 -15.76 -26.69 24.20
CA GLU A 468 -16.48 -27.70 23.41
C GLU A 468 -15.66 -28.20 22.21
N LEU A 469 -14.94 -27.32 21.52
CA LEU A 469 -14.07 -27.71 20.38
C LEU A 469 -12.83 -28.50 20.81
N LEU A 470 -12.33 -28.28 22.03
CA LEU A 470 -11.17 -28.99 22.59
C LEU A 470 -11.52 -30.34 23.24
N ARG A 471 -12.81 -30.65 23.39
CA ARG A 471 -13.31 -31.94 23.90
C ARG A 471 -13.49 -32.91 22.76
#